data_AF-A0A7H1DZR7-F1
#
_entry.id   AF-A0A7H1DZR7-F1
#
_cell.length_a   1.000
_cell.length_b   1.000
_cell.length_c   1.000
_cell.angle_alpha   90.00
_cell.angle_beta   90.00
_cell.angle_gamma   90.00
#
_symmetry.space_group_name_H-M   'P 1'
#
loop_
_entity.id
_entity.type
_entity.pdbx_description
1 polymer ?
#
loop_
_entity_poly.entity_id
_entity_poly.type
_entity_poly.pdbx_seq_one_letter_code
_entity_poly.pdbx_strand_id
1 'polypeptide(L)'
;MLQITAEELNKFSNLNDKVRKVEVRAKDYLLQLEPLLQKQKNEGLIDDFEIVPRVSVFSYDEDYCKSENIELGDEIITEKEISYMLFGLPSDLFYLNGNEFKGSKNHPFKGLHFGYLMHCLVFHSQLDFDDFMHIDDVWLELEVRLQFFTDKTPFK
;
A
#
# COMPACT_ATOMS: atom_id res chain seq x y z
N MET A 1 4.01 19.17 20.12
CA MET A 1 3.61 19.66 18.78
C MET A 1 4.76 19.26 17.88
N LEU A 2 4.53 18.40 16.88
CA LEU A 2 5.58 18.01 15.94
C LEU A 2 6.06 19.27 15.23
N GLN A 3 7.30 19.67 15.45
CA GLN A 3 7.94 20.76 14.71
C GLN A 3 8.75 20.11 13.61
N ILE A 4 8.35 20.34 12.37
CA ILE A 4 9.07 19.85 11.20
C ILE A 4 9.59 21.04 10.39
N THR A 5 10.70 20.84 9.71
CA THR A 5 11.27 21.80 8.78
C THR A 5 10.48 21.84 7.48
N ALA A 6 10.69 22.90 6.70
CA ALA A 6 10.10 22.98 5.35
C ALA A 6 10.65 21.87 4.43
N GLU A 7 11.88 21.42 4.67
CA GLU A 7 12.53 20.34 3.92
C GLU A 7 11.88 18.99 4.21
N GLU A 8 11.66 18.66 5.48
CA GLU A 8 10.95 17.44 5.91
C GLU A 8 9.51 17.42 5.39
N LEU A 9 8.80 18.54 5.46
CA LEU A 9 7.46 18.66 4.88
C LEU A 9 7.47 18.40 3.37
N ASN A 10 8.47 18.92 2.66
CA ASN A 10 8.62 18.70 1.23
C ASN A 10 8.95 17.23 0.92
N LYS A 11 9.85 16.61 1.70
CA LYS A 11 10.20 15.19 1.56
C LYS A 11 8.97 14.29 1.75
N PHE A 12 8.22 14.53 2.83
CA PHE A 12 6.97 13.81 3.09
C PHE A 12 5.93 14.00 1.98
N SER A 13 5.79 15.24 1.47
CA SER A 13 4.84 15.54 0.39
C SER A 13 5.22 14.82 -0.91
N ASN A 14 6.51 14.78 -1.25
CA ASN A 14 7.02 14.05 -2.41
C ASN A 14 6.79 12.54 -2.28
N LEU A 15 6.98 11.98 -1.08
CA LEU A 15 6.68 10.59 -0.79
C LEU A 15 5.18 10.29 -0.95
N ASN A 16 4.32 11.13 -0.39
CA ASN A 16 2.86 11.00 -0.54
C ASN A 16 2.44 11.00 -2.02
N ASP A 17 3.00 11.89 -2.84
CA ASP A 17 2.72 11.93 -4.27
C ASP A 17 3.22 10.67 -5.00
N LYS A 18 4.37 10.12 -4.58
CA LYS A 18 4.92 8.87 -5.12
C LYS A 18 4.03 7.68 -4.79
N VAL A 19 3.65 7.53 -3.52
CA VAL A 19 2.69 6.52 -3.04
C VAL A 19 1.38 6.61 -3.79
N ARG A 20 0.86 7.83 -3.98
CA ARG A 20 -0.37 8.07 -4.73
C ARG A 20 -0.30 7.58 -6.18
N LYS A 21 0.82 7.82 -6.87
CA LYS A 21 1.01 7.34 -8.24
C LYS A 21 1.03 5.81 -8.33
N VAL A 22 1.71 5.15 -7.38
CA VAL A 22 1.76 3.68 -7.29
C VAL A 22 0.37 3.11 -7.04
N GLU A 23 -0.36 3.69 -6.08
CA GLU A 23 -1.73 3.29 -5.74
C GLU A 23 -2.70 3.40 -6.93
N VAL A 24 -2.69 4.54 -7.65
CA VAL A 24 -3.56 4.74 -8.82
C VAL A 24 -3.23 3.73 -9.91
N ARG A 25 -1.94 3.50 -10.19
CA ARG A 25 -1.51 2.52 -11.19
C ARG A 25 -1.94 1.10 -10.82
N ALA A 26 -1.79 0.70 -9.56
CA ALA A 26 -2.21 -0.62 -9.09
C ALA A 26 -3.73 -0.80 -9.22
N LYS A 27 -4.51 0.22 -8.87
CA LYS A 27 -5.96 0.21 -9.06
C LYS A 27 -6.35 0.06 -10.53
N ASP A 28 -5.75 0.83 -11.42
CA ASP A 28 -6.03 0.75 -12.86
C ASP A 28 -5.75 -0.64 -13.43
N TYR A 29 -4.73 -1.33 -12.87
CA TYR A 29 -4.44 -2.71 -13.19
C TYR A 29 -5.48 -3.68 -12.63
N LEU A 30 -5.89 -3.53 -11.36
CA LEU A 30 -6.93 -4.36 -10.73
C LEU A 30 -8.27 -4.29 -11.48
N LEU A 31 -8.68 -3.09 -11.90
CA LEU A 31 -9.91 -2.86 -12.68
C LEU A 31 -9.92 -3.63 -14.02
N GLN A 32 -8.75 -3.99 -14.54
CA GLN A 32 -8.61 -4.82 -15.75
C GLN A 32 -8.45 -6.30 -15.43
N LEU A 33 -7.73 -6.62 -14.35
CA LEU A 33 -7.41 -7.99 -13.95
C LEU A 33 -8.62 -8.74 -13.36
N GLU A 34 -9.38 -8.11 -12.46
CA GLU A 34 -10.51 -8.75 -11.77
C GLU A 34 -11.57 -9.28 -12.75
N PRO A 35 -12.02 -8.53 -13.78
CA PRO A 35 -12.96 -9.06 -14.76
C PRO A 35 -12.41 -10.26 -15.54
N LEU A 36 -11.10 -10.29 -15.81
CA LEU A 36 -10.45 -11.40 -16.53
C LEU A 36 -10.42 -12.67 -15.66
N LEU A 37 -10.06 -12.54 -14.38
CA LEU A 37 -10.07 -13.66 -13.44
C LEU A 37 -11.50 -14.17 -13.19
N GLN A 38 -12.46 -13.26 -13.06
CA GLN A 38 -13.88 -13.62 -12.93
C GLN A 38 -14.39 -14.36 -14.17
N LYS A 39 -13.96 -13.95 -15.37
CA LYS A 39 -14.27 -14.65 -16.61
C LYS A 39 -13.67 -16.06 -16.60
N GLN A 40 -12.41 -16.23 -16.24
CA GLN A 40 -11.77 -17.55 -16.14
C GLN A 40 -12.50 -18.48 -15.15
N LYS A 41 -12.94 -17.93 -14.01
CA LYS A 41 -13.76 -18.65 -13.02
C LYS A 41 -15.10 -19.09 -13.61
N ASN A 42 -15.81 -18.18 -14.29
CA ASN A 42 -17.10 -18.46 -14.91
C ASN A 42 -17.01 -19.47 -16.07
N GLU A 43 -15.88 -19.49 -16.79
CA GLU A 43 -15.58 -20.47 -17.85
C GLU A 43 -15.09 -21.82 -17.30
N GLY A 44 -14.91 -21.94 -15.98
CA GLY A 44 -14.43 -23.15 -15.32
C GLY A 44 -12.95 -23.46 -15.53
N LEU A 45 -12.16 -22.47 -15.96
CA LEU A 45 -10.70 -22.57 -16.16
C LEU A 45 -9.95 -22.57 -14.82
N ILE A 46 -10.51 -21.91 -13.82
CA ILE A 46 -10.04 -21.89 -12.42
C ILE A 46 -11.26 -22.09 -11.52
N ASP A 47 -11.04 -22.54 -10.28
CA ASP A 47 -12.14 -22.72 -9.32
C ASP A 47 -12.40 -21.47 -8.49
N ASP A 48 -11.32 -20.83 -8.09
CA ASP A 48 -11.37 -19.54 -7.43
C ASP A 48 -10.07 -18.77 -7.66
N PHE A 49 -10.03 -17.53 -7.18
CA PHE A 49 -8.81 -16.75 -7.12
C PHE A 49 -8.81 -15.81 -5.91
N GLU A 50 -7.61 -15.48 -5.45
CA GLU A 50 -7.37 -14.43 -4.47
C GLU A 50 -6.34 -13.46 -5.04
N ILE A 51 -6.54 -12.15 -4.82
CA ILE A 51 -5.53 -11.14 -5.12
C ILE A 51 -5.03 -10.60 -3.79
N VAL A 52 -3.76 -10.81 -3.47
CA VAL A 52 -3.15 -10.40 -2.21
C VAL A 52 -2.19 -9.24 -2.48
N PRO A 53 -2.56 -8.00 -2.10
CA PRO A 53 -1.64 -6.88 -2.22
C PRO A 53 -0.57 -6.97 -1.15
N ARG A 54 0.67 -6.60 -1.46
CA ARG A 54 1.77 -6.50 -0.49
C ARG A 54 2.48 -5.16 -0.67
N VAL A 55 2.81 -4.52 0.44
CA VAL A 55 3.48 -3.22 0.43
C VAL A 55 4.83 -3.39 1.09
N SER A 56 5.86 -2.93 0.38
CA SER A 56 7.23 -2.86 0.88
C SER A 56 7.71 -1.43 0.77
N VAL A 57 8.43 -0.95 1.78
CA VAL A 57 9.07 0.37 1.77
C VAL A 57 10.57 0.20 1.92
N PHE A 58 11.34 1.04 1.25
CA PHE A 58 12.79 0.91 1.13
C PHE A 58 13.48 2.22 1.45
N SER A 59 14.64 2.12 2.08
CA SER A 59 15.60 3.21 2.22
C SER A 59 16.90 2.83 1.53
N TYR A 60 17.54 3.81 0.92
CA TYR A 60 18.89 3.72 0.40
C TYR A 60 19.87 4.58 1.22
N ASP A 61 19.47 5.03 2.41
CA ASP A 61 20.33 5.66 3.38
C ASP A 61 21.08 4.60 4.18
N GLU A 62 22.38 4.46 3.89
CA GLU A 62 23.21 3.44 4.55
C GLU A 62 23.28 3.60 6.07
N ASP A 63 23.26 4.81 6.60
CA ASP A 63 23.41 5.05 8.03
C ASP A 63 22.12 4.70 8.77
N TYR A 64 20.97 5.03 8.16
CA TYR A 64 19.65 4.61 8.63
C TYR A 64 19.46 3.08 8.54
N CYS A 65 19.80 2.45 7.41
CA CYS A 65 19.73 0.99 7.29
C CYS A 65 20.59 0.29 8.37
N LYS A 66 21.80 0.82 8.65
CA LYS A 66 22.65 0.30 9.73
C LYS A 66 22.02 0.49 11.11
N SER A 67 21.35 1.62 11.40
CA SER A 67 20.72 1.85 12.71
C SER A 67 19.56 0.89 12.96
N GLU A 68 18.80 0.59 11.91
CA GLU A 68 17.66 -0.33 11.96
C GLU A 68 18.04 -1.81 11.80
N ASN A 69 19.34 -2.10 11.62
CA ASN A 69 19.86 -3.45 11.36
C ASN A 69 19.19 -4.11 10.13
N ILE A 70 19.06 -3.34 9.05
CA ILE A 70 18.51 -3.72 7.75
C ILE A 70 19.66 -3.68 6.72
N GLU A 71 19.73 -4.66 5.82
CA GLU A 71 20.70 -4.61 4.71
C GLU A 71 20.26 -3.58 3.66
N LEU A 72 21.20 -2.86 3.06
CA LEU A 72 20.87 -1.88 2.03
C LEU A 72 20.16 -2.57 0.85
N GLY A 73 18.96 -2.10 0.52
CA GLY A 73 18.13 -2.70 -0.53
C GLY A 73 17.15 -3.76 -0.03
N ASP A 74 17.20 -4.12 1.25
CA ASP A 74 16.12 -4.87 1.90
C ASP A 74 14.96 -3.93 2.27
N GLU A 75 13.79 -4.53 2.39
CA GLU A 75 12.55 -3.87 2.78
C GLU A 75 12.54 -3.55 4.28
N ILE A 76 12.18 -2.31 4.63
CA ILE A 76 12.05 -1.84 6.01
C ILE A 76 10.78 -2.40 6.66
N ILE A 77 9.70 -2.52 5.88
CA ILE A 77 8.44 -3.09 6.33
C ILE A 77 7.98 -4.18 5.37
N THR A 78 7.55 -5.29 5.96
CA THR A 78 6.80 -6.39 5.33
C THR A 78 5.47 -6.57 6.04
N GLU A 79 4.61 -5.56 6.11
CA GLU A 79 3.40 -5.72 6.90
C GLU A 79 2.35 -6.56 6.16
N LYS A 80 2.14 -7.76 6.69
CA LYS A 80 0.93 -8.59 6.51
C LYS A 80 -0.37 -7.88 6.91
N GLU A 81 -0.31 -6.71 7.56
CA GLU A 81 -1.49 -5.98 8.03
C GLU A 81 -2.04 -5.02 6.97
N ILE A 82 -1.17 -4.34 6.20
CA ILE A 82 -1.58 -3.47 5.07
C ILE A 82 -2.25 -4.30 3.95
N SER A 83 -1.82 -5.55 3.76
CA SER A 83 -2.37 -6.45 2.73
C SER A 83 -3.87 -6.74 2.89
N TYR A 84 -4.36 -6.88 4.12
CA TYR A 84 -5.79 -7.15 4.35
C TYR A 84 -6.67 -5.92 4.11
N MET A 85 -6.11 -4.72 4.33
CA MET A 85 -6.85 -3.46 4.24
C MET A 85 -7.13 -3.03 2.80
N LEU A 86 -6.32 -3.47 1.84
CA LEU A 86 -6.48 -3.16 0.42
C LEU A 86 -7.48 -4.10 -0.30
N PHE A 87 -7.91 -5.19 0.34
CA PHE A 87 -8.79 -6.19 -0.25
C PHE A 87 -10.29 -5.82 -0.12
N GLY A 88 -11.04 -5.90 -1.22
CA GLY A 88 -12.48 -5.66 -1.23
C GLY A 88 -12.91 -4.19 -1.10
N LEU A 89 -11.98 -3.24 -1.24
CA LEU A 89 -12.31 -1.82 -1.20
C LEU A 89 -13.09 -1.40 -2.45
N PRO A 90 -14.28 -0.79 -2.32
CA PRO A 90 -14.93 -0.15 -3.45
C PRO A 90 -14.03 0.95 -4.03
N SER A 91 -14.10 1.13 -5.35
CA SER A 91 -13.27 2.06 -6.13
C SER A 91 -13.28 3.50 -5.60
N ASP A 92 -14.31 3.90 -4.85
CA ASP A 92 -14.49 5.23 -4.28
C ASP A 92 -13.54 5.55 -3.12
N LEU A 93 -13.15 4.55 -2.32
CA LEU A 93 -12.26 4.77 -1.16
C LEU A 93 -10.88 5.27 -1.59
N PHE A 94 -10.42 4.89 -2.78
CA PHE A 94 -9.18 5.40 -3.38
C PHE A 94 -9.22 6.89 -3.73
N TYR A 95 -10.39 7.55 -3.76
CA TYR A 95 -10.48 9.00 -4.04
C TYR A 95 -10.78 9.83 -2.79
N LEU A 96 -10.99 9.18 -1.65
CA LEU A 96 -11.20 9.88 -0.40
C LEU A 96 -9.88 10.35 0.17
N ASN A 97 -9.91 11.54 0.80
CA ASN A 97 -8.80 11.99 1.61
C ASN A 97 -8.80 11.25 2.96
N GLY A 98 -7.92 10.26 3.07
CA GLY A 98 -7.67 9.47 4.28
C GLY A 98 -6.86 10.21 5.33
N ASN A 99 -6.50 11.48 5.13
CA ASN A 99 -5.74 12.25 6.10
C ASN A 99 -6.55 12.52 7.37
N GLU A 100 -6.23 11.84 8.47
CA GLU A 100 -6.89 12.04 9.76
C GLU A 100 -6.50 13.35 10.43
N PHE A 101 -5.37 13.96 10.04
CA PHE A 101 -4.92 15.25 10.56
C PHE A 101 -5.76 16.44 10.05
N LYS A 102 -6.69 16.22 9.11
CA LYS A 102 -7.53 17.29 8.52
C LYS A 102 -8.31 18.11 9.56
N GLY A 103 -8.65 17.51 10.71
CA GLY A 103 -9.34 18.18 11.81
C GLY A 103 -8.42 18.89 12.81
N SER A 104 -7.10 18.68 12.70
CA SER A 104 -6.12 19.20 13.65
C SER A 104 -5.78 20.67 13.36
N LYS A 105 -5.80 21.52 14.39
CA LYS A 105 -5.56 22.97 14.21
C LYS A 105 -4.15 23.28 13.70
N ASN A 106 -3.13 22.61 14.23
CA ASN A 106 -1.71 22.94 14.00
C ASN A 106 -0.87 21.72 13.56
N HIS A 107 -1.48 20.72 12.94
CA HIS A 107 -0.69 19.61 12.41
C HIS A 107 -0.04 20.00 11.07
N PRO A 108 1.26 19.80 10.87
CA PRO A 108 1.95 20.22 9.65
C PRO A 108 1.35 19.59 8.38
N PHE A 109 0.88 18.35 8.49
CA PHE A 109 0.30 17.61 7.36
C PHE A 109 -1.20 17.79 7.14
N LYS A 110 -1.90 18.63 7.93
CA LYS A 110 -3.36 18.76 7.85
C LYS A 110 -3.90 19.14 6.46
N GLY A 111 -3.08 19.82 5.66
CA GLY A 111 -3.43 20.29 4.31
C GLY A 111 -3.16 19.28 3.20
N LEU A 112 -2.50 18.16 3.51
CA LEU A 112 -2.17 17.15 2.51
C LEU A 112 -3.35 16.23 2.22
N HIS A 113 -3.38 15.69 1.00
CA HIS A 113 -4.32 14.66 0.61
C HIS A 113 -3.64 13.29 0.68
N PHE A 114 -4.07 12.44 1.60
CA PHE A 114 -3.57 11.08 1.69
C PHE A 114 -4.51 10.14 0.92
N GLY A 115 -3.94 9.44 -0.07
CA GLY A 115 -4.60 8.27 -0.65
C GLY A 115 -4.75 7.16 0.40
N TYR A 116 -5.45 6.08 0.05
CA TYR A 116 -5.70 5.00 1.00
C TYR A 116 -4.40 4.30 1.44
N LEU A 117 -3.49 4.05 0.50
CA LEU A 117 -2.18 3.47 0.81
C LEU A 117 -1.35 4.37 1.75
N MET A 118 -1.32 5.68 1.50
CA MET A 118 -0.62 6.61 2.40
C MET A 118 -1.30 6.66 3.78
N HIS A 119 -2.63 6.60 3.82
CA HIS A 119 -3.37 6.49 5.08
C HIS A 119 -2.99 5.22 5.86
N CYS A 120 -2.92 4.07 5.20
CA CYS A 120 -2.46 2.83 5.83
C CYS A 120 -1.03 2.95 6.35
N LEU A 121 -0.10 3.48 5.55
CA LEU A 121 1.28 3.68 5.99
C LEU A 121 1.35 4.60 7.22
N VAL A 122 0.65 5.73 7.22
CA VAL A 122 0.78 6.73 8.28
C VAL A 122 0.04 6.37 9.56
N PHE A 123 -1.11 5.70 9.47
CA PHE A 123 -2.01 5.50 10.61
C PHE A 123 -2.16 4.05 11.06
N HIS A 124 -1.73 3.09 10.23
CA HIS A 124 -1.96 1.66 10.46
C HIS A 124 -0.72 0.80 10.21
N SER A 125 0.47 1.41 10.19
CA SER A 125 1.73 0.66 10.15
C SER A 125 2.58 0.98 11.38
N GLN A 126 3.67 0.24 11.53
CA GLN A 126 4.68 0.48 12.57
C GLN A 126 5.64 1.63 12.25
N LEU A 127 5.53 2.29 11.09
CA LEU A 127 6.38 3.43 10.73
C LEU A 127 6.14 4.61 11.67
N ASP A 128 7.22 5.14 12.21
CA ASP A 128 7.21 6.43 12.86
C ASP A 128 7.57 7.55 11.88
N PHE A 129 7.61 8.78 12.40
CA PHE A 129 7.87 9.95 11.55
C PHE A 129 9.28 9.99 10.96
N ASP A 130 10.27 9.52 11.71
CA ASP A 130 11.67 9.50 11.28
C ASP A 130 11.83 8.51 10.11
N ASP A 131 11.17 7.36 10.18
CA ASP A 131 11.15 6.40 9.08
C ASP A 131 10.69 7.04 7.76
N PHE A 132 9.60 7.84 7.80
CA PHE A 132 9.13 8.56 6.61
C PHE A 132 10.16 9.54 6.03
N MET A 133 11.08 10.03 6.85
CA MET A 133 12.19 10.86 6.39
C MET A 133 13.29 10.05 5.74
N HIS A 134 13.34 8.73 5.90
CA HIS A 134 14.36 7.87 5.28
C HIS A 134 13.81 6.95 4.18
N ILE A 135 12.48 6.90 3.98
CA ILE A 135 11.88 6.18 2.85
C ILE A 135 12.22 6.86 1.51
N ASP A 136 12.85 6.09 0.63
CA ASP A 136 13.16 6.48 -0.73
C ASP A 136 12.22 5.83 -1.75
N ASP A 137 11.73 4.61 -1.49
CA ASP A 137 10.85 3.88 -2.39
C ASP A 137 9.73 3.13 -1.69
N VAL A 138 8.62 2.96 -2.42
CA VAL A 138 7.44 2.23 -1.97
C VAL A 138 6.95 1.36 -3.10
N TRP A 139 6.89 0.06 -2.85
CA TRP A 139 6.42 -0.92 -3.81
C TRP A 139 5.06 -1.45 -3.34
N LEU A 140 4.16 -1.61 -4.30
CA LEU A 140 2.89 -2.29 -4.14
C LEU A 140 2.86 -3.47 -5.11
N GLU A 141 3.04 -4.66 -4.58
CA GLU A 141 2.91 -5.92 -5.31
C GLU A 141 1.46 -6.41 -5.25
N LEU A 142 0.99 -7.01 -6.34
CA LEU A 142 -0.33 -7.64 -6.42
C LEU A 142 -0.14 -9.12 -6.74
N GLU A 143 -0.15 -9.97 -5.71
CA GLU A 143 0.02 -11.42 -5.86
C GLU A 143 -1.32 -12.06 -6.25
N VAL A 144 -1.37 -12.72 -7.41
CA VAL A 144 -2.58 -13.43 -7.85
C VAL A 144 -2.44 -14.92 -7.56
N ARG A 145 -3.28 -15.44 -6.66
CA ARG A 145 -3.35 -16.86 -6.31
C ARG A 145 -4.52 -17.51 -7.00
N LEU A 146 -4.24 -18.32 -8.03
CA LEU A 146 -5.25 -19.14 -8.70
C LEU A 146 -5.48 -20.42 -7.89
N GLN A 147 -6.75 -20.76 -7.66
CA GLN A 147 -7.14 -21.90 -6.84
C GLN A 147 -7.81 -22.98 -7.71
N PHE A 148 -7.45 -24.23 -7.43
CA PHE A 148 -7.97 -25.42 -8.09
C PHE A 148 -8.36 -26.45 -7.02
N PHE A 149 -9.61 -26.86 -7.00
CA PHE A 149 -10.13 -27.84 -6.04
C PHE A 149 -9.98 -29.25 -6.62
N THR A 150 -9.33 -30.13 -5.86
CA THR A 150 -9.17 -31.55 -6.21
C THR A 150 -10.48 -32.33 -6.10
N ASP A 151 -11.42 -31.83 -5.31
CA ASP A 151 -12.61 -32.54 -4.86
C ASP A 151 -13.82 -32.17 -5.72
N LYS A 152 -13.63 -32.03 -7.03
CA LYS A 152 -14.74 -31.95 -7.99
C LYS A 152 -15.36 -33.32 -8.17
N THR A 153 -16.02 -33.82 -7.13
CA THR A 153 -16.90 -34.98 -7.30
C THR A 153 -18.01 -34.53 -8.25
N PRO A 154 -18.20 -35.16 -9.43
CA PRO A 154 -19.35 -34.85 -10.25
C PRO A 154 -20.57 -35.28 -9.44
N PHE A 155 -21.34 -34.32 -8.92
CA PHE A 155 -22.65 -34.63 -8.36
C PHE A 155 -23.45 -35.33 -9.48
N LYS A 156 -23.68 -36.62 -9.29
CA LYS A 156 -24.55 -37.44 -10.12
C LYS A 156 -26.00 -37.00 -9.97
#